data_AF-A0A6J4ULT4-F1
#
_entry.id   AF-A0A6J4ULT4-F1
#
_cell.length_a   1.000
_cell.length_b   1.000
_cell.length_c   1.000
_cell.angle_alpha   90.00
_cell.angle_beta   90.00
_cell.angle_gamma   90.00
#
_symmetry.space_group_name_H-M   'P 1'
#
loop_
_entity.id
_entity.type
_entity.pdbx_description
1 polymer ?
#
loop_
_entity_poly.entity_id
_entity_poly.type
_entity_poly.pdbx_seq_one_letter_code
_entity_poly.pdbx_strand_id
1 'polypeptide(L)'
;MHSTRELTSASFTVELDGQQVTIPELFLGFDARDRLGIVVHHPGGALGASVLILATITAFYDMQRARGDDYFIFHVGQQHGNHAMLDIWPGHKEVVVANEPEAVLRAINDRAITRLLVPDGRPGNPSFGRATL
;
A
#
# COMPACT_ATOMS: atom_id res chain seq x y z
N MET A 1 3.69 10.35 -12.97
CA MET A 1 2.31 10.88 -12.85
C MET A 1 1.50 9.81 -12.12
N HIS A 2 1.37 9.91 -10.79
CA HIS A 2 0.59 8.94 -10.01
C HIS A 2 -0.81 9.51 -9.79
N SER A 3 -1.77 9.10 -10.63
CA SER A 3 -3.18 9.49 -10.56
C SER A 3 -3.83 9.18 -9.20
N THR A 4 -3.24 8.27 -8.42
CA THR A 4 -3.68 7.87 -7.07
C THR A 4 -3.64 9.00 -6.03
N ARG A 5 -2.88 10.09 -6.26
CA ARG A 5 -2.86 11.27 -5.37
C ARG A 5 -3.69 12.45 -5.88
N GLU A 6 -4.04 12.46 -7.17
CA GLU A 6 -4.80 13.55 -7.79
C GLU A 6 -6.32 13.36 -7.63
N LEU A 7 -6.78 12.12 -7.46
CA LEU A 7 -8.17 11.79 -7.21
C LEU A 7 -8.34 11.01 -5.89
N THR A 8 -9.26 11.44 -5.06
CA THR A 8 -9.67 10.76 -3.81
C THR A 8 -11.17 10.48 -3.85
N SER A 9 -11.71 9.69 -2.92
CA SER A 9 -13.17 9.55 -2.81
C SER A 9 -13.87 10.90 -2.55
N ALA A 10 -13.20 11.84 -1.88
CA ALA A 10 -13.70 13.20 -1.65
C ALA A 10 -13.79 14.06 -2.93
N SER A 11 -13.24 13.60 -4.05
CA SER A 11 -13.41 14.24 -5.36
C SER A 11 -14.79 14.00 -5.98
N PHE A 12 -15.65 13.21 -5.32
CA PHE A 12 -16.96 12.82 -5.80
C PHE A 12 -18.05 13.14 -4.77
N THR A 13 -19.21 13.56 -5.27
CA THR A 13 -20.45 13.65 -4.50
C THR A 13 -21.37 12.52 -4.96
N VAL A 14 -21.82 11.70 -4.02
CA VAL A 14 -22.80 10.64 -4.26
C VAL A 14 -24.05 10.97 -3.46
N GLU A 15 -25.21 10.82 -4.08
CA GLU A 15 -26.49 11.10 -3.47
C GLU A 15 -27.40 9.87 -3.61
N LEU A 16 -28.03 9.47 -2.52
CA LEU A 16 -29.04 8.42 -2.46
C LEU A 16 -30.26 8.98 -1.74
N ASP A 17 -31.44 8.93 -2.39
CA ASP A 17 -32.71 9.43 -1.85
C ASP A 17 -32.65 10.87 -1.29
N GLY A 18 -31.92 11.77 -1.96
CA GLY A 18 -31.80 13.17 -1.51
C GLY A 18 -30.69 13.41 -0.47
N GLN A 19 -30.01 12.35 -0.01
CA GLN A 19 -28.98 12.44 1.02
C GLN A 19 -27.60 12.17 0.43
N GLN A 20 -26.63 13.01 0.79
CA GLN A 20 -25.23 12.76 0.45
C GLN A 20 -24.72 11.57 1.24
N VAL A 21 -24.14 10.59 0.54
CA VAL A 21 -23.59 9.36 1.10
C VAL A 21 -22.16 9.14 0.61
N THR A 22 -21.39 8.37 1.37
CA THR A 22 -20.07 7.86 0.98
C THR A 22 -20.21 6.55 0.21
N ILE A 23 -19.14 6.11 -0.47
CA ILE A 23 -19.13 4.80 -1.16
C ILE A 23 -19.40 3.62 -0.20
N PRO A 24 -18.81 3.56 1.02
CA PRO A 24 -19.14 2.51 1.99
C PRO A 24 -20.59 2.54 2.50
N GLU A 25 -21.23 3.71 2.51
CA GLU A 25 -22.65 3.85 2.86
C GLU A 25 -23.56 3.45 1.70
N LEU A 26 -23.18 3.77 0.46
CA LEU A 26 -23.88 3.33 -0.75
C LEU A 26 -23.83 1.80 -0.91
N PHE A 27 -22.67 1.20 -0.68
CA PHE A 27 -22.45 -0.24 -0.73
C PHE A 27 -22.24 -0.78 0.68
N LEU A 28 -23.35 -1.08 1.37
CA LEU A 28 -23.32 -1.59 2.75
C LEU A 28 -22.32 -2.74 2.92
N GLY A 29 -21.30 -2.53 3.76
CA GLY A 29 -20.26 -3.52 4.07
C GLY A 29 -19.06 -3.52 3.13
N PHE A 30 -18.95 -2.56 2.21
CA PHE A 30 -17.82 -2.41 1.29
C PHE A 30 -16.49 -2.23 2.02
N ASP A 31 -15.52 -3.09 1.67
CA ASP A 31 -14.15 -3.08 2.16
C ASP A 31 -13.13 -3.46 1.07
N ALA A 32 -11.84 -3.51 1.42
CA ALA A 32 -10.77 -3.80 0.44
C ALA A 32 -10.78 -5.24 -0.14
N ARG A 33 -11.69 -6.11 0.29
CA ARG A 33 -11.90 -7.45 -0.28
C ARG A 33 -12.95 -7.45 -1.40
N ASP A 34 -13.75 -6.40 -1.52
CA ASP A 34 -14.80 -6.29 -2.53
C ASP A 34 -14.25 -6.29 -3.96
N ARG A 35 -15.12 -6.67 -4.90
CA ARG A 35 -14.84 -6.74 -6.34
C ARG A 35 -15.98 -6.07 -7.09
N LEU A 36 -15.69 -4.95 -7.75
CA LEU A 36 -16.65 -4.25 -8.60
C LEU A 36 -16.77 -4.96 -9.97
N GLY A 37 -17.99 -5.22 -10.41
CA GLY A 37 -18.29 -5.78 -11.73
C GLY A 37 -19.38 -4.97 -12.44
N ILE A 38 -19.37 -4.98 -13.78
CA ILE A 38 -20.31 -4.21 -14.60
C ILE A 38 -20.73 -5.07 -15.79
N VAL A 39 -22.02 -5.08 -16.08
CA VAL A 39 -22.58 -5.75 -17.27
C VAL A 39 -22.82 -4.69 -18.34
N VAL A 40 -22.30 -4.93 -19.55
CA VAL A 40 -22.37 -4.00 -20.68
C VAL A 40 -23.08 -4.69 -21.84
N HIS A 41 -24.25 -4.17 -22.23
CA HIS A 41 -25.10 -4.76 -23.28
C HIS A 41 -24.92 -4.14 -24.68
N HIS A 42 -24.25 -3.00 -24.77
CA HIS A 42 -24.04 -2.27 -26.02
C HIS A 42 -22.73 -1.48 -25.98
N PRO A 43 -22.16 -1.09 -27.14
CA PRO A 43 -21.00 -0.21 -27.20
C PRO A 43 -21.24 1.06 -26.36
N GLY A 44 -20.23 1.42 -25.55
CA GLY A 44 -20.32 2.57 -24.64
C GLY A 44 -21.19 2.39 -23.40
N GLY A 45 -21.81 1.22 -23.16
CA GLY A 45 -22.70 1.02 -22.02
C GLY A 45 -22.05 1.22 -20.64
N ALA A 46 -20.73 1.05 -20.53
CA ALA A 46 -20.00 1.37 -19.31
C ALA A 46 -19.87 2.88 -19.03
N LEU A 47 -20.05 3.75 -20.04
CA LEU A 47 -19.90 5.21 -19.88
C LEU A 47 -20.91 5.78 -18.90
N GLY A 48 -22.14 5.24 -18.87
CA GLY A 48 -23.17 5.66 -17.92
C GLY A 48 -22.81 5.37 -16.46
N ALA A 49 -21.96 4.37 -16.22
CA ALA A 49 -21.48 4.03 -14.88
C ALA A 49 -20.11 4.68 -14.55
N SER A 50 -19.44 5.31 -15.52
CA SER A 50 -18.03 5.71 -15.43
C SER A 50 -17.66 6.51 -14.17
N VAL A 51 -18.50 7.46 -13.77
CA VAL A 51 -18.28 8.28 -12.57
C VAL A 51 -18.35 7.43 -11.30
N LEU A 52 -19.33 6.53 -11.20
CA LEU A 52 -19.48 5.65 -10.05
C LEU A 52 -18.35 4.61 -9.99
N ILE A 53 -17.92 4.08 -11.13
CA ILE A 53 -16.74 3.21 -11.23
C ILE A 53 -15.54 3.91 -10.61
N LEU A 54 -15.27 5.15 -11.05
CA LEU A 54 -14.11 5.89 -10.63
C LEU A 54 -14.17 6.25 -9.14
N ALA A 55 -15.34 6.68 -8.63
CA ALA A 55 -15.57 6.94 -7.21
C ALA A 55 -15.37 5.68 -6.34
N THR A 56 -15.80 4.51 -6.83
CA THR A 56 -15.65 3.24 -6.12
C THR A 56 -14.18 2.80 -6.07
N ILE A 57 -13.45 2.97 -7.17
CA ILE A 57 -12.01 2.68 -7.24
C ILE A 57 -11.23 3.60 -6.29
N THR A 58 -11.55 4.89 -6.23
CA THR A 58 -10.85 5.81 -5.31
C THR A 58 -11.15 5.51 -3.85
N ALA A 59 -12.39 5.16 -3.50
CA ALA A 59 -12.72 4.69 -2.15
C ALA A 59 -11.97 3.41 -1.78
N PHE A 60 -11.79 2.47 -2.71
CA PHE A 60 -10.96 1.28 -2.52
C PHE A 60 -9.51 1.64 -2.21
N TYR A 61 -8.92 2.56 -2.98
CA TYR A 61 -7.55 3.04 -2.72
C TYR A 61 -7.45 3.86 -1.42
N ASP A 62 -8.48 4.59 -1.02
CA ASP A 62 -8.53 5.29 0.26
C ASP A 62 -8.47 4.29 1.43
N MET A 63 -9.20 3.18 1.34
CA MET A 63 -9.15 2.11 2.34
C MET A 63 -7.80 1.39 2.37
N GLN A 64 -7.17 1.14 1.21
CA GLN A 64 -5.83 0.58 1.18
C GLN A 64 -4.78 1.57 1.72
N ARG A 65 -4.90 2.86 1.41
CA ARG A 65 -4.04 3.91 1.97
C ARG A 65 -4.20 4.03 3.49
N ALA A 66 -5.43 3.95 4.00
CA ALA A 66 -5.71 3.99 5.43
C ALA A 66 -5.22 2.74 6.17
N ARG A 67 -5.12 1.59 5.47
CA ARG A 67 -4.53 0.35 6.03
C ARG A 67 -3.01 0.33 6.02
N GLY A 68 -2.37 1.19 5.22
CA GLY A 68 -0.92 1.30 5.14
C GLY A 68 -0.30 0.03 4.57
N ASP A 69 -0.10 0.00 3.26
CA ASP A 69 0.87 -0.92 2.68
C ASP A 69 2.28 -0.48 3.14
N ASP A 70 2.85 -1.21 4.09
CA ASP A 70 4.10 -0.85 4.77
C ASP A 70 5.27 -1.67 4.24
N TYR A 71 5.69 -1.32 3.03
CA TYR A 71 6.90 -1.85 2.41
C TYR A 71 8.12 -1.09 2.92
N PHE A 72 9.06 -1.81 3.54
CA PHE A 72 10.35 -1.27 3.98
C PHE A 72 11.47 -1.84 3.11
N ILE A 73 12.46 -0.99 2.80
CA ILE A 73 13.74 -1.44 2.25
C ILE A 73 14.82 -1.21 3.29
N PHE A 74 15.61 -2.25 3.55
CA PHE A 74 16.76 -2.21 4.42
C PHE A 74 18.04 -2.15 3.57
N HIS A 75 18.71 -1.00 3.62
CA HIS A 75 19.99 -0.77 2.97
C HIS A 75 21.12 -1.04 3.95
N VAL A 76 22.03 -1.94 3.59
CA VAL A 76 23.16 -2.31 4.45
C VAL A 76 24.39 -1.46 4.12
N GLY A 77 24.95 -0.79 5.13
CA GLY A 77 26.14 0.05 5.07
C GLY A 77 25.90 1.46 4.54
N GLN A 78 25.17 1.59 3.43
CA GLN A 78 24.84 2.86 2.78
C GLN A 78 23.57 2.71 1.94
N GLN A 79 22.94 3.81 1.53
CA GLN A 79 21.79 3.78 0.63
C GLN A 79 22.22 3.38 -0.79
N HIS A 80 21.59 2.35 -1.35
CA HIS A 80 21.92 1.78 -2.68
C HIS A 80 20.93 2.18 -3.78
N GLY A 81 19.99 3.09 -3.49
CA GLY A 81 19.00 3.57 -4.46
C GLY A 81 17.86 4.35 -3.83
N ASN A 82 17.00 4.92 -4.66
CA ASN A 82 15.74 5.56 -4.26
C ASN A 82 14.58 4.81 -4.92
N HIS A 83 13.70 4.26 -4.10
CA HIS A 83 12.59 3.40 -4.52
C HIS A 83 11.23 4.07 -4.38
N ALA A 84 11.19 5.41 -4.27
CA ALA A 84 9.93 6.16 -4.20
C ALA A 84 9.02 5.91 -5.41
N MET A 85 9.58 5.59 -6.59
CA MET A 85 8.83 5.21 -7.79
C MET A 85 8.04 3.90 -7.62
N LEU A 86 8.44 3.04 -6.68
CA LEU A 86 7.75 1.80 -6.30
C LEU A 86 6.77 2.02 -5.14
N ASP A 87 6.43 3.27 -4.82
CA ASP A 87 5.59 3.69 -3.68
C ASP A 87 6.18 3.35 -2.29
N ILE A 88 7.50 3.15 -2.21
CA ILE A 88 8.24 3.06 -0.94
C ILE A 88 8.50 4.48 -0.45
N TRP A 89 7.50 4.99 0.25
CA TRP A 89 7.39 6.37 0.70
C TRP A 89 6.59 6.44 2.01
N PRO A 90 6.89 7.37 2.96
CA PRO A 90 7.92 8.41 2.95
C PRO A 90 9.34 7.89 3.17
N GLY A 91 10.34 8.78 3.15
CA GLY A 91 11.77 8.42 3.30
C GLY A 91 12.11 7.55 4.52
N HIS A 92 11.30 7.52 5.58
CA HIS A 92 11.51 6.63 6.72
C HIS A 92 11.31 5.13 6.39
N LYS A 93 10.75 4.80 5.22
CA LYS A 93 10.63 3.43 4.70
C LYS A 93 11.92 2.94 4.02
N GLU A 94 12.84 3.85 3.70
CA GLU A 94 14.19 3.56 3.23
C GLU A 94 15.14 3.55 4.45
N VAL A 95 15.42 2.38 5.00
CA VAL A 95 16.14 2.24 6.27
C VAL A 95 17.59 1.88 5.99
N VAL A 96 18.52 2.79 6.30
CA VAL A 96 19.96 2.50 6.24
C VAL A 96 20.43 1.98 7.59
N VAL A 97 21.07 0.81 7.58
CA VAL A 97 21.63 0.16 8.79
C VAL A 97 23.12 -0.08 8.62
N ALA A 98 23.84 -0.21 9.73
CA ALA A 98 25.26 -0.61 9.70
C ALA A 98 25.43 -1.98 9.03
N ASN A 99 26.62 -2.23 8.45
CA ASN A 99 26.96 -3.52 7.87
C ASN A 99 27.31 -4.57 8.94
N GLU A 100 26.35 -4.82 9.82
CA GLU A 100 26.45 -5.73 10.96
C GLU A 100 25.17 -6.56 11.06
N PRO A 101 25.24 -7.91 11.14
CA PRO A 101 24.06 -8.77 11.14
C PRO A 101 23.02 -8.42 12.21
N GLU A 102 23.45 -8.03 13.42
CA GLU A 102 22.53 -7.63 14.48
C GLU A 102 21.83 -6.30 14.22
N ALA A 103 22.50 -5.34 13.57
CA ALA A 103 21.88 -4.06 13.24
C ALA A 103 20.74 -4.26 12.22
N VAL A 104 20.95 -5.17 11.25
CA VAL A 104 19.93 -5.59 10.29
C VAL A 104 18.76 -6.27 11.02
N LEU A 105 19.03 -7.25 11.88
CA LEU A 105 17.99 -7.97 12.62
C LEU A 105 17.19 -7.06 13.55
N ARG A 106 17.85 -6.13 14.26
CA ARG A 106 17.17 -5.13 15.11
C ARG A 106 16.23 -4.27 14.29
N ALA A 107 16.68 -3.73 13.15
CA ALA A 107 15.84 -2.87 12.31
C ALA A 107 14.62 -3.60 11.73
N ILE A 108 14.77 -4.87 11.38
CA ILE A 108 13.68 -5.76 10.93
C ILE A 108 12.67 -5.97 12.07
N ASN A 109 13.14 -6.25 13.28
CA ASN A 109 12.29 -6.49 14.45
C ASN A 109 11.55 -5.22 14.91
N ASP A 110 12.24 -4.07 14.98
CA ASP A 110 11.68 -2.79 15.41
C ASP A 110 10.49 -2.33 14.53
N ARG A 111 10.46 -2.79 13.28
CA ARG A 111 9.41 -2.49 12.29
C ARG A 111 8.42 -3.63 12.10
N ALA A 112 8.51 -4.68 12.93
CA ALA A 112 7.60 -5.82 12.93
C ALA A 112 7.43 -6.48 11.55
N ILE A 113 8.52 -6.62 10.78
CA ILE A 113 8.47 -7.25 9.45
C ILE A 113 8.06 -8.71 9.57
N THR A 114 6.93 -9.08 8.96
CA THR A 114 6.38 -10.45 9.02
C THR A 114 6.74 -11.30 7.80
N ARG A 115 7.12 -10.66 6.69
CA ARG A 115 7.49 -11.29 5.42
C ARG A 115 8.77 -10.65 4.90
N LEU A 116 9.90 -11.36 5.02
CA LEU A 116 11.20 -10.88 4.58
C LEU A 116 11.60 -11.54 3.25
N LEU A 117 11.85 -10.73 2.23
CA LEU A 117 12.44 -11.18 0.97
C LEU A 117 13.96 -11.16 1.10
N VAL A 118 14.60 -12.32 0.96
CA VAL A 118 16.06 -12.46 1.00
C VAL A 118 16.53 -12.88 -0.39
N PRO A 119 17.23 -12.01 -1.13
CA PRO A 119 17.87 -12.39 -2.39
C PRO A 119 18.83 -13.56 -2.18
N ASP A 120 18.94 -14.43 -3.17
CA ASP A 120 19.87 -15.55 -3.10
C ASP A 120 21.33 -15.06 -3.01
N GLY A 121 22.17 -15.80 -2.29
CA GLY A 121 23.52 -15.37 -1.96
C GLY A 121 24.34 -16.45 -1.29
N ARG A 122 25.66 -16.23 -1.21
CA ARG A 122 26.55 -17.16 -0.50
C ARG A 122 26.21 -17.17 0.99
N PRO A 123 26.08 -18.34 1.64
CA PRO A 123 25.91 -18.42 3.08
C PRO A 123 27.02 -17.67 3.81
N GLY A 124 26.65 -16.74 4.68
CA GLY A 124 27.59 -16.10 5.60
C GLY A 124 27.82 -16.96 6.84
N ASN A 125 28.87 -16.63 7.59
CA ASN A 125 29.13 -17.24 8.91
C ASN A 125 29.05 -16.16 10.00
N PRO A 126 27.85 -15.64 10.31
CA PRO A 126 27.69 -14.52 11.23
C PRO A 126 27.93 -14.94 12.69
N SER A 127 28.56 -14.06 13.46
CA SER A 127 28.56 -14.15 14.93
C SER A 127 27.46 -13.25 15.48
N PHE A 128 26.60 -13.80 16.33
CA PHE A 128 25.58 -13.04 17.05
C PHE A 128 25.91 -13.02 18.54
N GLY A 129 25.62 -11.91 19.21
CA GLY A 129 25.59 -11.81 20.65
C GLY A 129 24.59 -12.79 21.26
N ARG A 130 24.80 -13.16 22.53
CA ARG A 130 23.86 -14.02 23.25
C ARG A 130 22.52 -13.31 23.41
N ALA A 131 21.43 -14.01 23.15
CA ALA A 131 20.10 -13.53 23.47
C ALA A 131 20.02 -13.25 24.98
N THR A 132 19.82 -11.99 25.35
CA THR A 132 19.49 -11.58 26.71
C THR A 132 17.97 -11.64 26.88
N LEU A 133 17.51 -12.44 27.84
CA LEU A 133 16.12 -12.50 28.28
C LEU A 133 15.77 -11.28 29.14
#